data_AF-A0A7E6DUQ9-F1
#
_entry.id   AF-A0A7E6DUQ9-F1
#
_cell.length_a   1.000
_cell.length_b   1.000
_cell.length_c   1.000
_cell.angle_alpha   90.00
_cell.angle_beta   90.00
_cell.angle_gamma   90.00
#
_symmetry.space_group_name_H-M   'P 1'
#
loop_
_entity.id
_entity.type
_entity.pdbx_description
1 polymer ?
#
loop_
_entity_poly.entity_id
_entity_poly.type
_entity_poly.pdbx_seq_one_letter_code
_entity_poly.pdbx_strand_id
1 'polypeptide(L)'
;MSLDSGLKGFCSRNILIILGFSFIMAVIALIAVGLTQNKALPENVKYGIVLDAGSSHTTLYIYKWPAEKENDTGVVNQIHECKVKGPGISQYAHKTSDLDIYLTACMEKARKVIPISQHHETPVYLGATAGMRLLRLENEWVADNVLAVIRDVLDSYPFDFRGARIISGGEEGAYGWITVNYLLGKFTKKLRWLNLMSYGNESQETYGALDLGGASTQITFVPQNQATESPQNALYFRLYGKDYNVYTHSFLCYGKDQALLQKIAKDIQATNRTIQDPCFNHGYSRVMNVNDLYNSTCTWKFKKPLPFNQLEILGTGNFEECQKSVIALFNTSQCPYSRCAFNEIFLPQLQGQFGAFSAYYYVMKFLNLTSEETLSQEKMIDTIKNFCSRPWKELKMNFGDVKEKYLSEYCFSGTYIISLLQEGYHFTPDNWKTIHFMGQIRDTDVGWTLGYMLNLTNMIPAEQPMSTPLPYSTYVFLMVLFSLILIAVVLIGLIIFHKPSCFWKDMV
;
A
#
# COMPACT_ATOMS: atom_id res chain seq x y z
N MET A 1 -53.91 76.64 0.29
CA MET A 1 -52.98 76.09 -0.71
C MET A 1 -51.59 75.80 -0.11
N SER A 2 -51.54 75.12 1.06
CA SER A 2 -50.28 74.84 1.79
C SER A 2 -50.19 73.45 2.42
N LEU A 3 -51.26 72.64 2.44
CA LEU A 3 -51.18 71.24 2.89
C LEU A 3 -50.73 70.29 1.78
N ASP A 4 -50.96 70.64 0.51
CA ASP A 4 -50.71 69.76 -0.62
C ASP A 4 -49.20 69.63 -0.95
N SER A 5 -48.37 70.63 -0.65
CA SER A 5 -46.91 70.58 -0.90
C SER A 5 -46.13 69.72 0.10
N GLY A 6 -46.56 69.69 1.38
CA GLY A 6 -45.92 68.88 2.42
C GLY A 6 -46.16 67.38 2.26
N LEU A 7 -47.34 67.00 1.76
CA LEU A 7 -47.68 65.60 1.46
C LEU A 7 -46.85 65.08 0.26
N LYS A 8 -46.53 65.92 -0.75
CA LYS A 8 -45.72 65.49 -1.92
C LYS A 8 -44.26 65.22 -1.59
N GLY A 9 -43.65 66.08 -0.79
CA GLY A 9 -42.28 65.87 -0.31
C GLY A 9 -42.16 64.65 0.60
N PHE A 10 -43.15 64.40 1.46
CA PHE A 10 -43.15 63.26 2.38
C PHE A 10 -43.31 61.92 1.65
N CYS A 11 -44.21 61.84 0.67
CA CYS A 11 -44.46 60.63 -0.10
C CYS A 11 -43.28 60.27 -1.04
N SER A 12 -42.71 61.27 -1.74
CA SER A 12 -41.55 61.08 -2.62
C SER A 12 -40.30 60.59 -1.88
N ARG A 13 -40.03 61.14 -0.69
CA ARG A 13 -38.88 60.73 0.15
C ARG A 13 -39.02 59.30 0.64
N ASN A 14 -40.21 58.90 1.10
CA ASN A 14 -40.44 57.53 1.58
C ASN A 14 -40.36 56.51 0.44
N ILE A 15 -40.86 56.85 -0.76
CA ILE A 15 -40.73 56.01 -1.95
C ILE A 15 -39.25 55.83 -2.34
N LEU A 16 -38.45 56.90 -2.32
CA LEU A 16 -37.01 56.82 -2.63
C LEU A 16 -36.25 55.95 -1.62
N ILE A 17 -36.60 56.04 -0.33
CA ILE A 17 -36.02 55.22 0.73
C ILE A 17 -36.38 53.74 0.52
N ILE A 18 -37.64 53.45 0.19
CA ILE A 18 -38.10 52.07 -0.10
C ILE A 18 -37.38 51.51 -1.33
N LEU A 19 -37.24 52.29 -2.40
CA LEU A 19 -36.52 51.88 -3.61
C LEU A 19 -35.03 51.66 -3.34
N GLY A 20 -34.38 52.55 -2.59
CA GLY A 20 -32.99 52.40 -2.17
C GLY A 20 -32.76 51.16 -1.32
N PHE A 21 -33.63 50.90 -0.35
CA PHE A 21 -33.57 49.69 0.48
C PHE A 21 -33.78 48.42 -0.37
N SER A 22 -34.77 48.44 -1.28
CA SER A 22 -35.07 47.32 -2.17
C SER A 22 -33.92 47.01 -3.12
N PHE A 23 -33.27 48.05 -3.64
CA PHE A 23 -32.06 47.93 -4.46
C PHE A 23 -30.94 47.24 -3.68
N ILE A 24 -30.63 47.73 -2.48
CA ILE A 24 -29.57 47.17 -1.63
C ILE A 24 -29.87 45.69 -1.30
N MET A 25 -31.12 45.38 -0.93
CA MET A 25 -31.52 44.00 -0.62
C MET A 25 -31.43 43.08 -1.83
N ALA A 26 -31.82 43.53 -3.02
CA ALA A 26 -31.68 42.75 -4.25
C ALA A 26 -30.21 42.49 -4.61
N VAL A 27 -29.32 43.48 -4.42
CA VAL A 27 -27.87 43.32 -4.61
C VAL A 27 -27.29 42.31 -3.60
N ILE A 28 -27.63 42.45 -2.32
CA ILE A 28 -27.19 41.51 -1.27
C ILE A 28 -27.68 40.09 -1.59
N ALA A 29 -28.93 39.93 -2.03
CA ALA A 29 -29.49 38.63 -2.40
C ALA A 29 -28.77 38.02 -3.61
N LEU A 30 -28.48 38.79 -4.66
CA LEU A 30 -27.70 38.33 -5.81
C LEU A 30 -26.28 37.89 -5.40
N ILE A 31 -25.60 38.68 -4.59
CA ILE A 31 -24.27 38.35 -4.08
C ILE A 31 -24.34 37.10 -3.21
N ALA A 32 -25.31 36.99 -2.29
CA ALA A 32 -25.47 35.83 -1.43
C ALA A 32 -25.77 34.56 -2.22
N VAL A 33 -26.70 34.58 -3.18
CA VAL A 33 -27.01 33.44 -4.05
C VAL A 33 -25.80 33.06 -4.90
N GLY A 34 -25.11 34.03 -5.50
CA GLY A 34 -23.90 33.78 -6.27
C GLY A 34 -22.75 33.19 -5.45
N LEU A 35 -22.50 33.73 -4.26
CA LEU A 35 -21.44 33.24 -3.36
C LEU A 35 -21.75 31.87 -2.76
N THR A 36 -23.00 31.62 -2.38
CA THR A 36 -23.42 30.32 -1.83
C THR A 36 -23.36 29.22 -2.87
N GLN A 37 -23.77 29.50 -4.12
CA GLN A 37 -23.74 28.51 -5.20
C GLN A 37 -22.32 28.22 -5.70
N ASN A 38 -21.46 29.24 -5.76
CA ASN A 38 -20.09 29.12 -6.25
C ASN A 38 -19.06 28.84 -5.15
N LYS A 39 -19.49 28.63 -3.91
CA LYS A 39 -18.60 28.19 -2.83
C LYS A 39 -18.04 26.82 -3.22
N ALA A 40 -16.71 26.69 -3.21
CA ALA A 40 -16.08 25.39 -3.44
C ALA A 40 -16.67 24.38 -2.45
N LEU A 41 -17.23 23.29 -2.99
CA LEU A 41 -17.69 22.19 -2.17
C LEU A 41 -16.48 21.62 -1.42
N PRO A 42 -16.64 21.17 -0.15
CA PRO A 42 -15.57 20.44 0.52
C PRO A 42 -15.14 19.26 -0.36
N GLU A 43 -13.87 18.85 -0.27
CA GLU A 43 -13.44 17.64 -0.97
C GLU A 43 -14.20 16.45 -0.36
N ASN A 44 -15.01 15.75 -1.18
CA ASN A 44 -15.75 14.57 -0.74
C ASN A 44 -14.79 13.37 -0.72
N VAL A 45 -14.04 13.22 0.36
CA VAL A 45 -12.93 12.26 0.45
C VAL A 45 -13.04 11.39 1.68
N LYS A 46 -12.60 10.15 1.53
CA LYS A 46 -12.48 9.18 2.62
C LYS A 46 -11.01 8.83 2.83
N TYR A 47 -10.73 8.38 4.04
CA TYR A 47 -9.40 7.97 4.47
C TYR A 47 -9.45 6.52 4.94
N GLY A 48 -8.29 5.86 4.99
CA GLY A 48 -8.16 4.54 5.58
C GLY A 48 -6.74 4.31 6.08
N ILE A 49 -6.60 3.59 7.18
CA ILE A 49 -5.32 3.28 7.80
C ILE A 49 -5.09 1.77 7.74
N VAL A 50 -3.92 1.35 7.24
CA VAL A 50 -3.49 -0.05 7.29
C VAL A 50 -2.12 -0.12 7.94
N LEU A 51 -2.01 -0.91 9.00
CA LEU A 51 -0.74 -1.28 9.61
C LEU A 51 -0.29 -2.62 9.03
N ASP A 52 0.82 -2.62 8.30
CA ASP A 52 1.53 -3.83 7.89
C ASP A 52 2.44 -4.29 9.02
N ALA A 53 2.02 -5.35 9.72
CA ALA A 53 2.80 -5.96 10.78
C ALA A 53 3.65 -7.12 10.24
N GLY A 54 4.70 -6.74 9.51
CA GLY A 54 5.72 -7.62 8.95
C GLY A 54 6.59 -8.31 10.01
N SER A 55 7.30 -9.37 9.58
CA SER A 55 8.25 -10.09 10.45
C SER A 55 9.42 -9.23 10.93
N SER A 56 9.93 -8.34 10.09
CA SER A 56 11.11 -7.51 10.42
C SER A 56 10.76 -6.15 11.01
N HIS A 57 9.58 -5.60 10.71
CA HIS A 57 9.14 -4.26 11.13
C HIS A 57 7.63 -4.11 10.97
N THR A 58 7.06 -3.08 11.59
CA THR A 58 5.69 -2.61 11.32
C THR A 58 5.71 -1.27 10.59
N THR A 59 4.84 -1.08 9.60
CA THR A 59 4.65 0.20 8.91
C THR A 59 3.18 0.57 8.87
N LEU A 60 2.86 1.81 9.20
CA LEU A 60 1.51 2.38 9.09
C LEU A 60 1.40 3.15 7.77
N TYR A 61 0.38 2.85 6.99
CA TYR A 61 0.03 3.55 5.75
C TYR A 61 -1.29 4.28 5.93
N ILE A 62 -1.35 5.52 5.41
CA ILE A 62 -2.57 6.31 5.34
C ILE A 62 -2.93 6.48 3.87
N TYR A 63 -4.14 6.09 3.53
CA TYR A 63 -4.71 6.18 2.20
C TYR A 63 -5.83 7.22 2.15
N LYS A 64 -6.04 7.82 0.98
CA LYS A 64 -7.10 8.78 0.66
C LYS A 64 -7.72 8.42 -0.68
N TRP A 65 -9.05 8.48 -0.79
CA TRP A 65 -9.77 8.35 -2.07
C TRP A 65 -10.99 9.27 -2.12
N PRO A 66 -11.46 9.67 -3.31
CA PRO A 66 -12.78 10.29 -3.46
C PRO A 66 -13.88 9.37 -2.92
N ALA A 67 -14.88 9.90 -2.23
CA ALA A 67 -15.98 9.09 -1.71
C ALA A 67 -16.85 8.50 -2.83
N GLU A 68 -16.85 9.15 -4.00
CA GLU A 68 -17.37 8.58 -5.24
C GLU A 68 -16.47 7.42 -5.71
N LYS A 69 -17.08 6.33 -6.18
CA LYS A 69 -16.35 5.12 -6.61
C LYS A 69 -16.49 4.84 -8.09
N GLU A 70 -15.54 4.10 -8.64
CA GLU A 70 -15.58 3.62 -10.02
C GLU A 70 -15.94 2.13 -10.00
N ASN A 71 -17.16 1.79 -10.44
CA ASN A 71 -17.69 0.42 -10.42
C ASN A 71 -17.51 -0.26 -9.04
N ASP A 72 -17.94 0.43 -7.98
CA ASP A 72 -17.85 0.04 -6.57
C ASP A 72 -16.45 0.00 -5.96
N THR A 73 -15.38 0.14 -6.76
CA THR A 73 -13.99 0.20 -6.28
C THR A 73 -13.49 1.65 -6.20
N GLY A 74 -12.83 2.02 -5.10
CA GLY A 74 -12.24 3.35 -4.92
C GLY A 74 -10.94 3.54 -5.67
N VAL A 75 -10.66 4.77 -6.14
CA VAL A 75 -9.34 5.16 -6.69
C VAL A 75 -8.48 5.67 -5.54
N VAL A 76 -7.75 4.75 -4.92
CA VAL A 76 -7.00 4.95 -3.68
C VAL A 76 -5.58 5.47 -3.93
N ASN A 77 -5.17 6.49 -3.17
CA ASN A 77 -3.82 7.06 -3.18
C ASN A 77 -3.19 6.98 -1.78
N GLN A 78 -1.91 6.62 -1.71
CA GLN A 78 -1.13 6.73 -0.48
C GLN A 78 -0.81 8.21 -0.21
N ILE A 79 -1.09 8.69 1.00
CA ILE A 79 -0.79 10.07 1.40
C ILE A 79 0.25 10.15 2.51
N HIS A 80 0.48 9.06 3.25
CA HIS A 80 1.49 9.01 4.30
C HIS A 80 1.96 7.60 4.60
N GLU A 81 3.22 7.49 5.03
CA GLU A 81 3.85 6.27 5.55
C GLU A 81 4.54 6.61 6.88
N CYS A 82 4.43 5.72 7.86
CA CYS A 82 5.17 5.81 9.12
C CYS A 82 5.72 4.43 9.51
N LYS A 83 7.04 4.27 9.43
CA LYS A 83 7.72 3.08 9.91
C LYS A 83 7.86 3.10 11.43
N VAL A 84 7.30 2.11 12.10
CA VAL A 84 7.39 1.96 13.55
C VAL A 84 8.82 1.60 13.94
N LYS A 85 9.32 2.19 15.04
CA LYS A 85 10.67 1.90 15.54
C LYS A 85 10.66 0.58 16.30
N GLY A 86 11.50 -0.35 15.86
CA GLY A 86 11.67 -1.66 16.51
C GLY A 86 11.52 -2.82 15.53
N PRO A 87 11.54 -4.06 16.04
CA PRO A 87 11.28 -5.25 15.24
C PRO A 87 9.79 -5.42 14.95
N GLY A 88 9.41 -6.45 14.19
CA GLY A 88 8.01 -6.84 14.02
C GLY A 88 7.34 -7.27 15.34
N ILE A 89 6.00 -7.19 15.37
CA ILE A 89 5.20 -7.42 16.58
C ILE A 89 5.38 -8.80 17.21
N SER A 90 5.78 -9.83 16.44
CA SER A 90 6.02 -11.17 16.99
C SER A 90 7.18 -11.23 17.98
N GLN A 91 8.11 -10.27 17.93
CA GLN A 91 9.22 -10.17 18.89
C GLN A 91 8.78 -9.64 20.26
N TYR A 92 7.53 -9.19 20.40
CA TYR A 92 6.94 -8.74 21.66
C TYR A 92 6.14 -9.84 22.38
N ALA A 93 6.26 -11.09 21.92
CA ALA A 93 5.60 -12.28 22.50
C ALA A 93 5.67 -12.37 24.04
N HIS A 94 6.79 -11.92 24.64
CA HIS A 94 7.00 -11.94 26.09
C HIS A 94 7.06 -10.55 26.73
N LYS A 95 6.71 -9.50 25.98
CA LYS A 95 6.77 -8.08 26.39
C LYS A 95 5.62 -7.29 25.79
N THR A 96 4.41 -7.85 25.88
CA THR A 96 3.21 -7.24 25.27
C THR A 96 2.86 -5.89 25.88
N SER A 97 3.30 -5.61 27.11
CA SER A 97 3.19 -4.29 27.75
C SER A 97 3.85 -3.16 26.97
N ASP A 98 4.83 -3.45 26.10
CA ASP A 98 5.57 -2.42 25.36
C ASP A 98 4.87 -2.04 24.03
N LEU A 99 3.79 -2.76 23.66
CA LEU A 99 3.11 -2.60 22.37
C LEU A 99 2.34 -1.27 22.25
N ASP A 100 1.93 -0.67 23.37
CA ASP A 100 1.28 0.64 23.40
C ASP A 100 2.26 1.75 22.95
N ILE A 101 3.42 1.82 23.60
CA ILE A 101 4.52 2.74 23.34
C ILE A 101 5.08 2.49 21.94
N TYR A 102 5.18 1.20 21.54
CA TYR A 102 5.62 0.80 20.22
C TYR A 102 4.80 1.47 19.10
N LEU A 103 3.47 1.42 19.17
CA LEU A 103 2.60 1.99 18.11
C LEU A 103 2.34 3.50 18.25
N THR A 104 2.53 4.07 19.44
CA THR A 104 2.16 5.45 19.78
C THR A 104 2.63 6.48 18.76
N ALA A 105 3.91 6.44 18.38
CA ALA A 105 4.49 7.47 17.51
C ALA A 105 3.79 7.55 16.14
N CYS A 106 3.46 6.41 15.53
CA CYS A 106 2.81 6.38 14.21
C CYS A 106 1.30 6.62 14.29
N MET A 107 0.63 6.15 15.35
CA MET A 107 -0.80 6.41 15.54
C MET A 107 -1.08 7.90 15.83
N GLU A 108 -0.23 8.56 16.65
CA GLU A 108 -0.31 10.00 16.86
C GLU A 108 0.02 10.80 15.59
N LYS A 109 0.90 10.26 14.72
CA LYS A 109 1.12 10.85 13.40
C LYS A 109 -0.14 10.76 12.53
N ALA A 110 -0.85 9.63 12.55
CA ALA A 110 -2.10 9.47 11.82
C ALA A 110 -3.18 10.47 12.27
N ARG A 111 -3.34 10.67 13.59
CA ARG A 111 -4.27 11.69 14.14
C ARG A 111 -3.99 13.11 13.64
N LYS A 112 -2.72 13.44 13.41
CA LYS A 112 -2.30 14.77 12.91
C LYS A 112 -2.48 14.92 11.41
N VAL A 113 -2.37 13.83 10.65
CA VAL A 113 -2.49 13.84 9.18
C VAL A 113 -3.95 13.85 8.73
N ILE A 114 -4.83 13.09 9.40
CA ILE A 114 -6.25 12.98 9.04
C ILE A 114 -7.04 14.11 9.72
N PRO A 115 -7.96 14.80 9.02
CA PRO A 115 -8.81 15.83 9.64
C PRO A 115 -9.67 15.27 10.77
N ILE A 116 -9.84 16.04 11.86
CA ILE A 116 -10.61 15.62 13.05
C ILE A 116 -12.03 15.18 12.69
N SER A 117 -12.68 15.87 11.77
CA SER A 117 -14.04 15.54 11.32
C SER A 117 -14.15 14.18 10.62
N GLN A 118 -13.03 13.61 10.19
CA GLN A 118 -12.96 12.33 9.48
C GLN A 118 -12.46 11.19 10.38
N HIS A 119 -12.04 11.46 11.62
CA HIS A 119 -11.43 10.46 12.51
C HIS A 119 -12.37 9.27 12.73
N HIS A 120 -13.59 9.50 13.23
CA HIS A 120 -14.54 8.44 13.55
C HIS A 120 -15.05 7.63 12.35
N GLU A 121 -14.89 8.13 11.13
CA GLU A 121 -15.27 7.42 9.89
C GLU A 121 -14.09 6.73 9.21
N THR A 122 -12.86 7.02 9.64
CA THR A 122 -11.65 6.47 9.03
C THR A 122 -11.38 5.08 9.60
N PRO A 123 -11.51 4.00 8.80
CA PRO A 123 -11.26 2.67 9.29
C PRO A 123 -9.77 2.43 9.49
N VAL A 124 -9.43 1.74 10.58
CA VAL A 124 -8.07 1.28 10.88
C VAL A 124 -8.01 -0.23 10.98
N TYR A 125 -7.03 -0.80 10.28
CA TYR A 125 -6.78 -2.24 10.23
C TYR A 125 -5.33 -2.55 10.55
N LEU A 126 -5.08 -3.70 11.16
CA LEU A 126 -3.75 -4.29 11.22
C LEU A 126 -3.76 -5.69 10.60
N GLY A 127 -2.92 -5.88 9.60
CA GLY A 127 -2.64 -7.21 9.03
C GLY A 127 -1.24 -7.65 9.42
N ALA A 128 -1.15 -8.74 10.16
CA ALA A 128 0.12 -9.38 10.48
C ALA A 128 0.43 -10.52 9.50
N THR A 129 1.68 -10.61 9.08
CA THR A 129 2.10 -11.55 8.02
C THR A 129 2.86 -12.75 8.59
N ALA A 130 3.86 -13.28 7.86
CA ALA A 130 4.58 -14.50 8.20
C ALA A 130 5.19 -14.51 9.60
N GLY A 131 5.62 -13.36 10.15
CA GLY A 131 6.20 -13.31 11.51
C GLY A 131 5.23 -13.78 12.59
N MET A 132 3.97 -13.35 12.50
CA MET A 132 2.92 -13.81 13.42
C MET A 132 2.38 -15.19 13.04
N ARG A 133 2.42 -15.59 11.75
CA ARG A 133 2.14 -16.98 11.36
C ARG A 133 3.13 -17.95 12.05
N LEU A 134 4.42 -17.62 12.08
CA LEU A 134 5.43 -18.40 12.79
C LEU A 134 5.19 -18.43 14.29
N LEU A 135 4.92 -17.28 14.92
CA LEU A 135 4.61 -17.22 16.36
C LEU A 135 3.37 -18.06 16.69
N ARG A 136 2.32 -18.04 15.86
CA ARG A 136 1.13 -18.86 16.08
C ARG A 136 1.40 -20.36 15.95
N LEU A 137 2.29 -20.77 15.04
CA LEU A 137 2.73 -22.16 14.93
C LEU A 137 3.56 -22.59 16.13
N GLU A 138 4.31 -21.68 16.74
CA GLU A 138 5.07 -21.92 17.97
C GLU A 138 4.14 -22.02 19.19
N ASN A 139 3.27 -21.02 19.36
CA ASN A 139 2.31 -20.94 20.45
C ASN A 139 1.13 -20.02 20.08
N GLU A 140 -0.03 -20.64 19.84
CA GLU A 140 -1.25 -19.94 19.45
C GLU A 140 -1.72 -18.92 20.49
N TRP A 141 -1.69 -19.28 21.77
CA TRP A 141 -2.11 -18.38 22.86
C TRP A 141 -1.26 -17.12 22.94
N VAL A 142 0.06 -17.25 22.74
CA VAL A 142 0.97 -16.10 22.74
C VAL A 142 0.71 -15.18 21.55
N ALA A 143 0.48 -15.75 20.37
CA ALA A 143 0.13 -14.96 19.18
C ALA A 143 -1.19 -14.21 19.37
N ASP A 144 -2.20 -14.87 19.94
CA ASP A 144 -3.51 -14.25 20.22
C ASP A 144 -3.42 -13.17 21.29
N ASN A 145 -2.59 -13.34 22.31
CA ASN A 145 -2.34 -12.32 23.33
C ASN A 145 -1.68 -11.06 22.74
N VAL A 146 -0.70 -11.22 21.85
CA VAL A 146 -0.09 -10.08 21.11
C VAL A 146 -1.15 -9.34 20.29
N LEU A 147 -2.03 -10.07 19.58
CA LEU A 147 -3.10 -9.44 18.81
C LEU A 147 -4.16 -8.78 19.69
N ALA A 148 -4.48 -9.35 20.86
CA ALA A 148 -5.43 -8.78 21.80
C ALA A 148 -4.96 -7.41 22.30
N VAL A 149 -3.71 -7.30 22.76
CA VAL A 149 -3.15 -6.01 23.20
C VAL A 149 -3.13 -4.99 22.06
N ILE A 150 -2.80 -5.41 20.83
CA ILE A 150 -2.85 -4.52 19.66
C ILE A 150 -4.28 -4.04 19.38
N ARG A 151 -5.30 -4.90 19.54
CA ARG A 151 -6.72 -4.50 19.40
C ARG A 151 -7.04 -3.39 20.38
N ASP A 152 -6.71 -3.59 21.67
CA ASP A 152 -6.98 -2.59 22.71
C ASP A 152 -6.25 -1.27 22.45
N VAL A 153 -4.99 -1.33 22.00
CA VAL A 153 -4.21 -0.14 21.64
C VAL A 153 -4.86 0.59 20.46
N LEU A 154 -5.23 -0.10 19.39
CA LEU A 154 -5.81 0.54 18.21
C LEU A 154 -7.23 1.09 18.46
N ASP A 155 -8.04 0.39 19.25
CA ASP A 155 -9.40 0.79 19.65
C ASP A 155 -9.40 2.04 20.57
N SER A 156 -8.28 2.31 21.25
CA SER A 156 -8.12 3.53 22.07
C SER A 156 -7.97 4.83 21.26
N TYR A 157 -7.69 4.74 19.95
CA TYR A 157 -7.55 5.91 19.06
C TYR A 157 -8.92 6.32 18.47
N PRO A 158 -9.11 7.58 18.06
CA PRO A 158 -10.41 8.08 17.60
C PRO A 158 -10.80 7.61 16.18
N PHE A 159 -10.29 6.47 15.74
CA PHE A 159 -10.54 5.89 14.43
C PHE A 159 -11.55 4.74 14.51
N ASP A 160 -12.15 4.37 13.39
CA ASP A 160 -13.06 3.23 13.31
C ASP A 160 -12.25 1.93 13.28
N PHE A 161 -12.03 1.31 14.44
CA PHE A 161 -11.26 0.07 14.50
C PHE A 161 -12.04 -1.09 13.89
N ARG A 162 -11.48 -1.66 12.80
CA ARG A 162 -12.12 -2.73 12.02
C ARG A 162 -11.49 -4.10 12.17
N GLY A 163 -10.33 -4.18 12.82
CA GLY A 163 -9.74 -5.45 13.21
C GLY A 163 -8.22 -5.53 13.09
N ALA A 164 -7.65 -6.38 13.94
CA ALA A 164 -6.26 -6.81 13.89
C ALA A 164 -6.23 -8.34 13.74
N ARG A 165 -5.62 -8.84 12.66
CA ARG A 165 -5.59 -10.27 12.36
C ARG A 165 -4.30 -10.69 11.66
N ILE A 166 -4.02 -11.99 11.71
CA ILE A 166 -2.99 -12.62 10.89
C ILE A 166 -3.60 -12.90 9.52
N ILE A 167 -3.09 -12.26 8.47
CA ILE A 167 -3.55 -12.52 7.10
C ILE A 167 -2.98 -13.85 6.61
N SER A 168 -3.75 -14.56 5.79
CA SER A 168 -3.25 -15.78 5.15
C SER A 168 -2.16 -15.43 4.13
N GLY A 169 -1.30 -16.41 3.82
CA GLY A 169 -0.26 -16.20 2.81
C GLY A 169 -0.80 -15.93 1.41
N GLY A 170 -1.94 -16.54 1.05
CA GLY A 170 -2.61 -16.29 -0.23
C GLY A 170 -3.22 -14.90 -0.30
N GLU A 171 -3.80 -14.40 0.80
CA GLU A 171 -4.26 -13.00 0.88
C GLU A 171 -3.11 -12.01 0.69
N GLU A 172 -1.99 -12.20 1.40
CA GLU A 172 -0.80 -11.34 1.28
C GLU A 172 -0.31 -11.26 -0.17
N GLY A 173 -0.18 -12.41 -0.85
CA GLY A 173 0.23 -12.46 -2.27
C GLY A 173 -0.79 -11.82 -3.21
N ALA A 174 -2.07 -12.14 -3.04
CA ALA A 174 -3.15 -11.58 -3.86
C ALA A 174 -3.29 -10.08 -3.72
N TYR A 175 -3.24 -9.55 -2.49
CA TYR A 175 -3.30 -8.10 -2.30
C TYR A 175 -2.06 -7.39 -2.86
N GLY A 176 -0.87 -8.00 -2.79
CA GLY A 176 0.32 -7.50 -3.50
C GLY A 176 0.12 -7.44 -5.01
N TRP A 177 -0.50 -8.48 -5.60
CA TRP A 177 -0.87 -8.50 -7.02
C TRP A 177 -1.87 -7.42 -7.40
N ILE A 178 -2.88 -7.15 -6.55
CA ILE A 178 -3.82 -6.05 -6.75
C ILE A 178 -3.06 -4.72 -6.76
N THR A 179 -2.16 -4.48 -5.80
CA THR A 179 -1.36 -3.26 -5.73
C THR A 179 -0.55 -3.03 -7.00
N VAL A 180 0.22 -4.02 -7.45
CA VAL A 180 1.06 -3.91 -8.66
C VAL A 180 0.19 -3.53 -9.87
N ASN A 181 -0.92 -4.24 -10.08
CA ASN A 181 -1.77 -4.00 -11.24
C ASN A 181 -2.55 -2.70 -11.17
N TYR A 182 -2.95 -2.27 -9.96
CA TYR A 182 -3.60 -0.98 -9.76
C TYR A 182 -2.65 0.17 -10.08
N LEU A 183 -1.44 0.15 -9.52
CA LEU A 183 -0.44 1.21 -9.73
C LEU A 183 0.01 1.29 -11.20
N LEU A 184 0.09 0.15 -11.90
CA LEU A 184 0.35 0.08 -13.34
C LEU A 184 -0.86 0.43 -14.22
N GLY A 185 -2.02 0.73 -13.62
CA GLY A 185 -3.23 1.09 -14.36
C GLY A 185 -3.84 -0.05 -15.18
N LYS A 186 -3.62 -1.31 -14.78
CA LYS A 186 -4.11 -2.50 -15.52
C LYS A 186 -5.59 -2.79 -15.32
N PHE A 187 -6.22 -2.20 -14.30
CA PHE A 187 -7.64 -2.43 -14.00
C PHE A 187 -8.62 -1.47 -14.69
N THR A 188 -8.28 -0.20 -14.94
CA THR A 188 -9.23 0.79 -15.49
C THR A 188 -8.75 1.45 -16.78
N LYS A 189 -9.69 1.72 -17.70
CA LYS A 189 -9.43 2.52 -18.92
C LYS A 189 -9.35 4.03 -18.61
N LYS A 190 -9.89 4.48 -17.47
CA LYS A 190 -9.88 5.89 -17.06
C LYS A 190 -8.56 6.32 -16.38
N LEU A 191 -7.79 5.44 -15.75
CA LEU A 191 -6.40 5.81 -15.38
C LEU A 191 -5.50 6.06 -16.62
N ARG A 192 -6.00 5.76 -17.82
CA ARG A 192 -5.32 5.92 -19.11
C ARG A 192 -5.45 7.32 -19.73
N TRP A 193 -6.48 8.12 -19.45
CA TRP A 193 -6.57 9.51 -19.98
C TRP A 193 -5.71 10.50 -19.20
N LEU A 194 -5.33 10.16 -17.96
CA LEU A 194 -4.28 10.85 -17.21
C LEU A 194 -2.85 10.46 -17.66
N ASN A 195 -2.70 9.44 -18.52
CA ASN A 195 -1.42 9.03 -19.07
C ASN A 195 -1.21 9.63 -20.47
N LEU A 196 -0.23 10.53 -20.60
CA LEU A 196 0.33 10.99 -21.87
C LEU A 196 1.26 9.91 -22.47
N MET A 197 0.80 8.67 -22.58
CA MET A 197 1.51 7.61 -23.31
C MET A 197 0.49 6.79 -24.12
N SER A 198 0.54 6.97 -25.44
CA SER A 198 -0.22 6.18 -26.40
C SER A 198 0.46 4.84 -26.62
N TYR A 199 -0.22 3.72 -26.33
CA TYR A 199 0.04 2.48 -27.05
C TYR A 199 -1.11 1.46 -26.92
N GLY A 200 -1.39 0.77 -28.04
CA GLY A 200 -1.73 -0.65 -28.09
C GLY A 200 -3.12 -1.10 -27.64
N ASN A 201 -3.88 -1.64 -28.59
CA ASN A 201 -5.09 -2.43 -28.35
C ASN A 201 -4.70 -3.86 -27.91
N GLU A 202 -3.86 -4.00 -26.87
CA GLU A 202 -3.46 -5.29 -26.32
C GLU A 202 -4.49 -5.74 -25.27
N SER A 203 -4.91 -6.99 -25.35
CA SER A 203 -5.69 -7.67 -24.32
C SER A 203 -5.13 -7.32 -22.94
N GLN A 204 -5.99 -6.90 -22.00
CA GLN A 204 -5.62 -6.46 -20.66
C GLN A 204 -4.99 -7.58 -19.82
N GLU A 205 -3.73 -7.91 -20.10
CA GLU A 205 -2.92 -8.82 -19.30
C GLU A 205 -2.41 -8.09 -18.05
N THR A 206 -2.69 -8.68 -16.90
CA THR A 206 -2.19 -8.24 -15.60
C THR A 206 -0.76 -8.73 -15.39
N TYR A 207 0.05 -7.96 -14.66
CA TYR A 207 1.34 -8.43 -14.18
C TYR A 207 1.13 -9.50 -13.10
N GLY A 208 2.01 -10.49 -13.05
CA GLY A 208 2.25 -11.28 -11.85
C GLY A 208 2.97 -10.46 -10.78
N ALA A 209 2.96 -10.95 -9.55
CA ALA A 209 3.56 -10.34 -8.38
C ALA A 209 4.46 -11.35 -7.66
N LEU A 210 5.68 -10.91 -7.37
CA LEU A 210 6.67 -11.65 -6.60
C LEU A 210 7.02 -10.82 -5.36
N ASP A 211 6.70 -11.33 -4.18
CA ASP A 211 7.00 -10.69 -2.90
C ASP A 211 8.03 -11.52 -2.14
N LEU A 212 9.02 -10.84 -1.54
CA LEU A 212 10.01 -11.47 -0.68
C LEU A 212 10.15 -10.67 0.61
N GLY A 213 9.68 -11.28 1.71
CA GLY A 213 9.86 -10.78 3.06
C GLY A 213 11.00 -11.49 3.80
N GLY A 214 11.09 -11.21 5.10
CA GLY A 214 12.04 -11.90 6.00
C GLY A 214 11.63 -13.36 6.30
N ALA A 215 10.32 -13.64 6.38
CA ALA A 215 9.81 -14.95 6.83
C ALA A 215 8.99 -15.75 5.79
N SER A 216 8.52 -15.12 4.71
CA SER A 216 7.92 -15.83 3.57
C SER A 216 8.25 -15.14 2.26
N THR A 217 7.95 -15.85 1.17
CA THR A 217 7.90 -15.31 -0.19
C THR A 217 6.59 -15.74 -0.86
N GLN A 218 6.10 -14.93 -1.79
CA GLN A 218 4.85 -15.13 -2.50
C GLN A 218 5.07 -15.02 -3.99
N ILE A 219 4.32 -15.83 -4.73
CA ILE A 219 4.15 -15.74 -6.17
C ILE A 219 2.67 -15.72 -6.47
N THR A 220 2.23 -14.77 -7.29
CA THR A 220 0.81 -14.56 -7.57
C THR A 220 0.60 -14.05 -8.99
N PHE A 221 -0.24 -14.71 -9.79
CA PHE A 221 -0.54 -14.29 -11.16
C PHE A 221 -1.84 -14.93 -11.66
N VAL A 222 -2.38 -14.42 -12.77
CA VAL A 222 -3.53 -15.03 -13.45
C VAL A 222 -3.01 -16.09 -14.42
N PRO A 223 -3.29 -17.39 -14.22
CA PRO A 223 -2.86 -18.43 -15.14
C PRO A 223 -3.69 -18.42 -16.44
N GLN A 224 -3.10 -18.90 -17.54
CA GLN A 224 -3.80 -19.01 -18.84
C GLN A 224 -4.99 -19.97 -18.78
N ASN A 225 -4.78 -21.12 -18.14
CA ASN A 225 -5.78 -22.17 -18.00
C ASN A 225 -6.66 -21.90 -16.77
N GLN A 226 -7.97 -21.83 -16.98
CA GLN A 226 -8.93 -21.60 -15.89
C GLN A 226 -9.10 -22.83 -14.98
N ALA A 227 -8.82 -24.04 -15.48
CA ALA A 227 -8.81 -25.25 -14.68
C ALA A 227 -7.49 -25.33 -13.90
N THR A 228 -7.56 -25.14 -12.58
CA THR A 228 -6.42 -25.27 -11.66
C THR A 228 -6.33 -26.70 -11.12
N GLU A 229 -5.12 -27.26 -11.10
CA GLU A 229 -4.85 -28.54 -10.42
C GLU A 229 -4.76 -28.37 -8.89
N SER A 230 -4.77 -27.11 -8.41
CA SER A 230 -4.72 -26.78 -6.99
C SER A 230 -5.75 -25.68 -6.65
N PRO A 231 -7.03 -26.05 -6.44
CA PRO A 231 -8.09 -25.10 -6.09
C PRO A 231 -7.80 -24.30 -4.82
N GLN A 232 -7.09 -24.88 -3.85
CA GLN A 232 -6.70 -24.22 -2.61
C GLN A 232 -5.73 -23.03 -2.81
N ASN A 233 -5.04 -22.98 -3.96
CA ASN A 233 -4.14 -21.89 -4.33
C ASN A 233 -4.80 -20.91 -5.31
N ALA A 234 -6.11 -21.00 -5.52
CA ALA A 234 -6.87 -20.07 -6.36
C ALA A 234 -7.71 -19.12 -5.49
N LEU A 235 -7.61 -17.82 -5.75
CA LEU A 235 -8.45 -16.79 -5.14
C LEU A 235 -9.20 -16.01 -6.20
N TYR A 236 -10.47 -15.71 -5.90
CA TYR A 236 -11.36 -14.97 -6.79
C TYR A 236 -11.56 -13.54 -6.27
N PHE A 237 -11.42 -12.56 -7.17
CA PHE A 237 -11.66 -11.15 -6.88
C PHE A 237 -12.52 -10.51 -7.96
N ARG A 238 -13.38 -9.58 -7.55
CA ARG A 238 -14.09 -8.66 -8.47
C ARG A 238 -13.57 -7.25 -8.23
N LEU A 239 -12.93 -6.68 -9.25
CA LEU A 239 -12.29 -5.36 -9.18
C LEU A 239 -12.75 -4.53 -10.36
N TYR A 240 -13.28 -3.33 -10.11
CA TYR A 240 -13.78 -2.42 -11.14
C TYR A 240 -14.78 -3.05 -12.11
N GLY A 241 -15.59 -4.00 -11.62
CA GLY A 241 -16.59 -4.74 -12.40
C GLY A 241 -16.06 -5.94 -13.20
N LYS A 242 -14.77 -6.28 -13.10
CA LYS A 242 -14.17 -7.46 -13.75
C LYS A 242 -13.75 -8.51 -12.73
N ASP A 243 -13.97 -9.77 -13.10
CA ASP A 243 -13.65 -10.93 -12.29
C ASP A 243 -12.25 -11.46 -12.63
N TYR A 244 -11.51 -11.86 -11.60
CA TYR A 244 -10.16 -12.38 -11.69
C TYR A 244 -10.05 -13.67 -10.87
N ASN A 245 -9.61 -14.74 -11.53
CA ASN A 245 -9.20 -15.98 -10.86
C ASN A 245 -7.68 -16.02 -10.81
N VAL A 246 -7.12 -15.86 -9.62
CA VAL A 246 -5.69 -15.62 -9.41
C VAL A 246 -5.07 -16.84 -8.72
N TYR A 247 -4.01 -17.39 -9.30
CA TYR A 247 -3.16 -18.33 -8.59
C TYR A 247 -2.31 -17.54 -7.59
N THR A 248 -2.25 -18.01 -6.35
CA THR A 248 -1.39 -17.44 -5.31
C THR A 248 -0.85 -18.54 -4.41
N HIS A 249 0.43 -18.45 -4.06
CA HIS A 249 1.01 -19.29 -3.02
C HIS A 249 2.01 -18.50 -2.19
N SER A 250 2.09 -18.85 -0.90
CA SER A 250 3.05 -18.28 0.05
C SER A 250 3.89 -19.38 0.66
N PHE A 251 5.19 -19.33 0.40
CA PHE A 251 6.16 -20.26 0.96
C PHE A 251 6.63 -19.71 2.32
N LEU A 252 5.94 -20.11 3.38
CA LEU A 252 6.37 -19.82 4.75
C LEU A 252 7.75 -20.45 5.03
N CYS A 253 8.58 -19.77 5.81
CA CYS A 253 10.00 -20.09 6.05
C CYS A 253 10.95 -19.82 4.88
N TYR A 254 10.45 -19.46 3.70
CA TYR A 254 11.26 -19.13 2.51
C TYR A 254 11.39 -17.61 2.29
N GLY A 255 11.10 -16.80 3.30
CA GLY A 255 11.62 -15.43 3.35
C GLY A 255 13.13 -15.45 3.62
N LYS A 256 13.85 -14.41 3.19
CA LYS A 256 15.33 -14.44 3.17
C LYS A 256 15.95 -14.68 4.55
N ASP A 257 15.39 -14.12 5.62
CA ASP A 257 15.96 -14.24 6.97
C ASP A 257 15.79 -15.68 7.48
N GLN A 258 14.61 -16.27 7.26
CA GLN A 258 14.32 -17.64 7.67
C GLN A 258 15.04 -18.67 6.79
N ALA A 259 15.22 -18.39 5.50
CA ALA A 259 16.02 -19.23 4.61
C ALA A 259 17.50 -19.25 5.03
N LEU A 260 18.06 -18.12 5.47
CA LEU A 260 19.42 -18.06 6.02
C LEU A 260 19.56 -18.92 7.28
N LEU A 261 18.61 -18.81 8.22
CA LEU A 261 18.61 -19.63 9.43
C LEU A 261 18.46 -21.12 9.10
N GLN A 262 17.58 -21.47 8.15
CA GLN A 262 17.46 -22.85 7.66
C GLN A 262 18.77 -23.37 7.07
N LYS A 263 19.45 -22.56 6.25
CA LYS A 263 20.76 -22.91 5.66
C LYS A 263 21.79 -23.20 6.74
N ILE A 264 21.95 -22.28 7.70
CA ILE A 264 22.91 -22.41 8.80
C ILE A 264 22.58 -23.64 9.66
N ALA A 265 21.31 -23.85 10.01
CA ALA A 265 20.87 -25.01 10.78
C ALA A 265 21.07 -26.34 10.04
N LYS A 266 20.99 -26.34 8.71
CA LYS A 266 21.26 -27.51 7.87
C LYS A 266 22.77 -27.81 7.82
N ASP A 267 23.58 -26.78 7.59
CA ASP A 267 25.02 -26.89 7.33
C ASP A 267 25.86 -27.14 8.58
N ILE A 268 25.36 -26.74 9.76
CA ILE A 268 26.06 -26.94 11.03
C ILE A 268 26.37 -28.42 11.30
N GLN A 269 27.62 -28.66 11.69
CA GLN A 269 28.13 -29.96 12.11
C GLN A 269 28.21 -30.03 13.63
N ALA A 270 27.78 -31.14 14.22
CA ALA A 270 27.70 -31.29 15.67
C ALA A 270 29.07 -31.24 16.37
N THR A 271 30.17 -31.43 15.64
CA THR A 271 31.53 -31.52 16.18
C THR A 271 32.29 -30.20 16.17
N ASN A 272 31.82 -29.18 15.44
CA ASN A 272 32.57 -27.95 15.24
C ASN A 272 31.76 -26.71 15.65
N ARG A 273 32.32 -25.91 16.55
CA ARG A 273 31.75 -24.63 17.00
C ARG A 273 31.88 -23.53 15.94
N THR A 274 32.68 -23.76 14.90
CA THR A 274 32.92 -22.82 13.83
C THR A 274 32.39 -23.38 12.51
N ILE A 275 31.61 -22.57 11.78
CA ILE A 275 31.16 -22.86 10.42
C ILE A 275 31.85 -21.91 9.44
N GLN A 276 32.48 -22.47 8.42
CA GLN A 276 32.92 -21.72 7.25
C GLN A 276 31.73 -21.63 6.29
N ASP A 277 31.26 -20.41 6.05
CA ASP A 277 30.05 -20.19 5.28
C ASP A 277 30.35 -19.39 4.00
N PRO A 278 30.12 -19.98 2.81
CA PRO A 278 30.42 -19.35 1.53
C PRO A 278 29.50 -18.19 1.18
N CYS A 279 28.35 -18.06 1.85
CA CYS A 279 27.38 -17.01 1.61
C CYS A 279 27.70 -15.69 2.32
N PHE A 280 28.79 -15.64 3.10
CA PHE A 280 29.31 -14.41 3.70
C PHE A 280 30.67 -14.09 3.11
N ASN A 281 30.93 -12.80 2.92
CA ASN A 281 32.18 -12.28 2.36
C ASN A 281 33.42 -12.71 3.17
N HIS A 282 34.53 -12.93 2.48
CA HIS A 282 35.78 -13.35 3.11
C HIS A 282 36.21 -12.38 4.22
N GLY A 283 36.53 -12.91 5.40
CA GLY A 283 36.95 -12.13 6.57
C GLY A 283 35.80 -11.53 7.38
N TYR A 284 34.54 -11.79 7.02
CA TYR A 284 33.40 -11.57 7.91
C TYR A 284 33.40 -12.64 9.02
N SER A 285 33.10 -12.22 10.26
CA SER A 285 32.87 -13.15 11.37
C SER A 285 31.69 -12.68 12.22
N ARG A 286 30.85 -13.62 12.67
CA ARG A 286 29.76 -13.35 13.58
C ARG A 286 29.55 -14.52 14.53
N VAL A 287 29.35 -14.21 15.81
CA VAL A 287 28.89 -15.19 16.81
C VAL A 287 27.37 -15.17 16.88
N MET A 288 26.75 -16.34 16.86
CA MET A 288 25.31 -16.55 16.98
C MET A 288 25.02 -17.48 18.16
N ASN A 289 23.99 -17.18 18.96
CA ASN A 289 23.53 -18.12 19.97
C ASN A 289 22.76 -19.27 19.29
N VAL A 290 23.04 -20.51 19.68
CA VAL A 290 22.34 -21.69 19.16
C VAL A 290 20.85 -21.65 19.48
N ASN A 291 20.47 -21.04 20.61
CA ASN A 291 19.06 -20.83 20.93
C ASN A 291 18.40 -19.89 19.92
N ASP A 292 19.06 -18.82 19.48
CA ASP A 292 18.49 -17.89 18.48
C ASP A 292 18.28 -18.60 17.13
N LEU A 293 19.20 -19.51 16.76
CA LEU A 293 19.08 -20.33 15.56
C LEU A 293 17.86 -21.24 15.63
N TYR A 294 17.67 -21.95 16.76
CA TYR A 294 16.58 -22.91 16.96
C TYR A 294 15.29 -22.32 17.55
N ASN A 295 15.24 -21.01 17.81
CA ASN A 295 14.04 -20.32 18.26
C ASN A 295 12.99 -20.25 17.15
N SER A 296 13.43 -20.22 15.89
CA SER A 296 12.50 -20.24 14.76
C SER A 296 12.01 -21.66 14.45
N THR A 297 10.68 -21.80 14.35
CA THR A 297 10.01 -23.04 13.91
C THR A 297 10.51 -23.54 12.56
N CYS A 298 11.00 -22.63 11.70
CA CYS A 298 11.57 -22.96 10.39
C CYS A 298 12.82 -23.84 10.45
N THR A 299 13.56 -23.83 11.56
CA THR A 299 14.82 -24.57 11.72
C THR A 299 14.64 -25.91 12.43
N TRP A 300 13.46 -26.18 13.02
CA TRP A 300 13.24 -27.37 13.86
C TRP A 300 13.49 -28.68 13.12
N LYS A 301 13.19 -28.73 11.81
CA LYS A 301 13.47 -29.90 10.96
C LYS A 301 14.96 -30.22 10.81
N PHE A 302 15.84 -29.26 11.10
CA PHE A 302 17.30 -29.39 11.07
C PHE A 302 17.92 -29.37 12.47
N LYS A 303 17.11 -29.44 13.54
CA LYS A 303 17.62 -29.39 14.90
C LYS A 303 18.46 -30.62 15.22
N LYS A 304 19.67 -30.37 15.73
CA LYS A 304 20.63 -31.40 16.16
C LYS A 304 21.08 -31.10 17.59
N PRO A 305 21.44 -32.10 18.40
CA PRO A 305 22.10 -31.86 19.68
C PRO A 305 23.51 -31.30 19.41
N LEU A 306 23.80 -30.12 19.95
CA LEU A 306 25.09 -29.45 19.79
C LEU A 306 25.79 -29.37 21.16
N PRO A 307 27.09 -29.68 21.25
CA PRO A 307 27.85 -29.61 22.50
C PRO A 307 28.29 -28.19 22.86
N PHE A 308 27.73 -27.17 22.21
CA PHE A 308 28.06 -25.76 22.39
C PHE A 308 26.82 -24.88 22.28
N ASN A 309 26.83 -23.74 22.96
CA ASN A 309 25.70 -22.80 23.01
C ASN A 309 25.87 -21.62 22.03
N GLN A 310 27.04 -21.47 21.43
CA GLN A 310 27.37 -20.38 20.52
C GLN A 310 28.11 -20.92 19.31
N LEU A 311 27.68 -20.51 18.12
CA LEU A 311 28.27 -20.84 16.83
C LEU A 311 29.03 -19.62 16.30
N GLU A 312 30.26 -19.82 15.84
CA GLU A 312 31.01 -18.80 15.10
C GLU A 312 30.88 -19.04 13.60
N ILE A 313 30.38 -18.04 12.87
CA ILE A 313 30.23 -18.06 11.42
C ILE A 313 31.39 -17.27 10.82
N LEU A 314 32.17 -17.91 9.95
CA LEU A 314 33.30 -17.31 9.24
C LEU A 314 33.00 -17.28 7.73
N GLY A 315 33.00 -16.08 7.14
CA GLY A 315 32.74 -15.93 5.71
C GLY A 315 33.92 -16.36 4.84
N THR A 316 33.64 -17.13 3.78
CA THR A 316 34.64 -17.54 2.78
C THR A 316 34.46 -16.88 1.42
N GLY A 317 33.29 -16.32 1.12
CA GLY A 317 33.03 -15.50 -0.07
C GLY A 317 33.02 -16.28 -1.40
N ASN A 318 32.35 -17.43 -1.44
CA ASN A 318 32.29 -18.29 -2.63
C ASN A 318 30.84 -18.40 -3.14
N PHE A 319 30.56 -17.82 -4.29
CA PHE A 319 29.21 -17.78 -4.84
C PHE A 319 28.65 -19.16 -5.19
N GLU A 320 29.44 -20.00 -5.87
CA GLU A 320 29.01 -21.32 -6.35
C GLU A 320 28.70 -22.26 -5.18
N GLU A 321 29.55 -22.26 -4.15
CA GLU A 321 29.31 -23.07 -2.94
C GLU A 321 28.10 -22.53 -2.15
N CYS A 322 27.93 -21.21 -2.09
CA CYS A 322 26.75 -20.59 -1.50
C CYS A 322 25.48 -21.02 -2.25
N GLN A 323 25.50 -20.93 -3.58
CA GLN A 323 24.36 -21.30 -4.43
C GLN A 323 24.00 -22.77 -4.23
N LYS A 324 24.99 -23.67 -4.19
CA LYS A 324 24.77 -25.09 -3.93
C LYS A 324 24.12 -25.34 -2.56
N SER A 325 24.57 -24.66 -1.51
CA SER A 325 23.99 -24.76 -0.16
C SER A 325 22.55 -24.22 -0.12
N VAL A 326 22.30 -23.09 -0.80
CA VAL A 326 20.96 -22.49 -0.95
C VAL A 326 20.00 -23.42 -1.70
N ILE A 327 20.41 -23.96 -2.86
CA ILE A 327 19.57 -24.85 -3.67
C ILE A 327 19.13 -26.08 -2.87
N ALA A 328 19.99 -26.56 -1.97
CA ALA A 328 19.65 -27.67 -1.09
C ALA A 328 18.47 -27.40 -0.15
N LEU A 329 17.97 -26.17 -0.02
CA LEU A 329 16.76 -25.83 0.74
C LEU A 329 15.46 -26.14 -0.01
N PHE A 330 15.52 -26.29 -1.33
CA PHE A 330 14.38 -26.58 -2.19
C PHE A 330 14.31 -28.08 -2.48
N ASN A 331 13.22 -28.74 -2.13
CA ASN A 331 12.99 -30.13 -2.56
C ASN A 331 12.27 -30.11 -3.91
N THR A 332 12.97 -30.45 -4.98
CA THR A 332 12.43 -30.54 -6.35
C THR A 332 12.30 -31.98 -6.85
N SER A 333 12.52 -32.98 -5.99
CA SER A 333 12.57 -34.39 -6.39
C SER A 333 11.21 -35.03 -6.64
N GLN A 334 10.13 -34.50 -6.07
CA GLN A 334 8.77 -35.02 -6.20
C GLN A 334 7.80 -33.90 -6.60
N CYS A 335 6.89 -34.21 -7.51
CA CYS A 335 5.80 -33.33 -7.90
C CYS A 335 4.55 -34.15 -8.22
N PRO A 336 3.48 -34.08 -7.40
CA PRO A 336 2.23 -34.80 -7.65
C PRO A 336 1.32 -34.12 -8.69
N TYR A 337 1.73 -32.97 -9.22
CA TYR A 337 1.02 -32.16 -10.21
C TYR A 337 1.74 -32.17 -11.56
N SER A 338 1.18 -31.53 -12.58
CA SER A 338 1.85 -31.38 -13.88
C SER A 338 3.17 -30.62 -13.78
N ARG A 339 3.22 -29.60 -12.92
CA ARG A 339 4.40 -28.80 -12.60
C ARG A 339 4.33 -28.32 -11.16
N CYS A 340 5.49 -28.28 -10.51
CA CYS A 340 5.62 -27.74 -9.16
C CYS A 340 6.66 -26.63 -9.14
N ALA A 341 6.56 -25.76 -8.14
CA ALA A 341 7.67 -24.92 -7.71
C ALA A 341 8.71 -25.84 -7.03
N PHE A 342 8.64 -25.91 -5.69
CA PHE A 342 9.41 -26.81 -4.84
C PHE A 342 8.51 -27.30 -3.69
N ASN A 343 8.96 -28.33 -2.97
CA ASN A 343 8.23 -29.00 -1.89
C ASN A 343 6.82 -29.44 -2.31
N GLU A 344 6.71 -30.04 -3.50
CA GLU A 344 5.44 -30.60 -4.02
C GLU A 344 4.31 -29.57 -4.19
N ILE A 345 4.63 -28.26 -4.22
CA ILE A 345 3.64 -27.21 -4.41
C ILE A 345 3.40 -26.98 -5.91
N PHE A 346 2.17 -27.18 -6.36
CA PHE A 346 1.73 -26.87 -7.73
C PHE A 346 2.10 -25.43 -8.12
N LEU A 347 2.68 -25.27 -9.31
CA LEU A 347 2.95 -23.97 -9.93
C LEU A 347 2.47 -24.01 -11.39
N PRO A 348 1.47 -23.19 -11.78
CA PRO A 348 1.05 -23.08 -13.16
C PRO A 348 2.20 -22.60 -14.06
N GLN A 349 2.08 -22.84 -15.36
CA GLN A 349 3.03 -22.28 -16.32
C GLN A 349 3.07 -20.75 -16.20
N LEU A 350 4.28 -20.21 -16.03
CA LEU A 350 4.52 -18.77 -15.97
C LEU A 350 4.11 -18.11 -17.30
N GLN A 351 3.36 -17.02 -17.20
CA GLN A 351 2.96 -16.18 -18.34
C GLN A 351 3.02 -14.71 -17.92
N GLY A 352 3.32 -13.85 -18.90
CA GLY A 352 3.23 -12.41 -18.76
C GLY A 352 4.44 -11.80 -18.04
N GLN A 353 4.26 -10.56 -17.60
CA GLN A 353 5.26 -9.77 -16.90
C GLN A 353 5.08 -9.93 -15.38
N PHE A 354 6.15 -9.85 -14.60
CA PHE A 354 6.12 -9.98 -13.15
C PHE A 354 6.74 -8.75 -12.48
N GLY A 355 6.04 -8.14 -11.53
CA GLY A 355 6.59 -7.14 -10.62
C GLY A 355 7.18 -7.82 -9.39
N ALA A 356 8.49 -7.69 -9.16
CA ALA A 356 9.19 -8.22 -8.00
C ALA A 356 9.55 -7.09 -7.02
N PHE A 357 8.99 -7.12 -5.81
CA PHE A 357 9.08 -6.02 -4.85
C PHE A 357 9.55 -6.48 -3.47
N SER A 358 9.48 -5.60 -2.46
CA SER A 358 10.04 -5.83 -1.13
C SER A 358 11.54 -6.18 -1.20
N ALA A 359 11.99 -7.25 -0.54
CA ALA A 359 13.41 -7.59 -0.51
C ALA A 359 13.97 -7.97 -1.89
N TYR A 360 13.15 -8.40 -2.86
CA TYR A 360 13.61 -8.54 -4.24
C TYR A 360 14.18 -7.22 -4.76
N TYR A 361 13.41 -6.13 -4.64
CA TYR A 361 13.84 -4.81 -5.08
C TYR A 361 15.02 -4.27 -4.28
N TYR A 362 14.96 -4.28 -2.94
CA TYR A 362 15.99 -3.64 -2.12
C TYR A 362 17.37 -4.32 -2.24
N VAL A 363 17.40 -5.65 -2.38
CA VAL A 363 18.64 -6.40 -2.60
C VAL A 363 19.20 -6.09 -3.99
N MET A 364 18.36 -6.17 -5.02
CA MET A 364 18.80 -5.89 -6.39
C MET A 364 19.24 -4.44 -6.58
N LYS A 365 18.53 -3.49 -5.97
CA LYS A 365 18.90 -2.07 -6.00
C LYS A 365 20.28 -1.83 -5.39
N PHE A 366 20.55 -2.43 -4.24
CA PHE A 366 21.85 -2.29 -3.58
C PHE A 366 22.99 -2.81 -4.47
N LEU A 367 22.77 -3.93 -5.16
CA LEU A 367 23.74 -4.52 -6.08
C LEU A 367 23.79 -3.82 -7.45
N ASN A 368 23.08 -2.70 -7.62
CA ASN A 368 22.96 -1.95 -8.88
C ASN A 368 22.38 -2.79 -10.03
N LEU A 369 21.43 -3.68 -9.70
CA LEU A 369 20.73 -4.59 -10.60
C LEU A 369 19.28 -4.14 -10.88
N THR A 370 19.00 -2.84 -10.75
CA THR A 370 17.70 -2.23 -11.08
C THR A 370 17.82 -1.02 -12.00
N SER A 371 19.04 -0.65 -12.41
CA SER A 371 19.30 0.55 -13.21
C SER A 371 19.08 0.34 -14.71
N GLU A 372 19.07 -0.90 -15.17
CA GLU A 372 18.92 -1.26 -16.58
C GLU A 372 17.53 -1.86 -16.82
N GLU A 373 16.90 -1.48 -17.93
CA GLU A 373 15.54 -1.88 -18.29
C GLU A 373 15.41 -3.39 -18.56
N THR A 374 16.48 -4.02 -19.07
CA THR A 374 16.53 -5.47 -19.30
C THR A 374 17.88 -6.03 -18.87
N LEU A 375 17.91 -6.70 -17.71
CA LEU A 375 19.11 -7.37 -17.22
C LEU A 375 19.08 -8.85 -17.60
N SER A 376 20.16 -9.32 -18.23
CA SER A 376 20.33 -10.75 -18.49
C SER A 376 20.62 -11.50 -17.20
N GLN A 377 20.14 -12.74 -17.12
CA GLN A 377 20.40 -13.62 -15.99
C GLN A 377 21.90 -13.77 -15.69
N GLU A 378 22.73 -13.92 -16.72
CA GLU A 378 24.19 -14.02 -16.63
C GLU A 378 24.82 -12.81 -15.95
N LYS A 379 24.43 -11.59 -16.34
CA LYS A 379 24.97 -10.35 -15.75
C LYS A 379 24.60 -10.20 -14.28
N MET A 380 23.40 -10.62 -13.89
CA MET A 380 23.00 -10.65 -12.48
C MET A 380 23.86 -11.63 -11.67
N ILE A 381 24.06 -12.83 -12.18
CA ILE A 381 24.91 -13.85 -11.56
C ILE A 381 26.34 -13.33 -11.39
N ASP A 382 26.93 -12.78 -12.45
CA ASP A 382 28.29 -12.23 -12.41
C ASP A 382 28.44 -11.09 -11.40
N THR A 383 27.44 -10.21 -11.32
CA THR A 383 27.44 -9.09 -10.37
C THR A 383 27.40 -9.60 -8.93
N ILE A 384 26.53 -10.57 -8.63
CA ILE A 384 26.41 -11.17 -7.30
C ILE A 384 27.70 -11.94 -6.96
N LYS A 385 28.24 -12.71 -7.90
CA LYS A 385 29.49 -13.45 -7.74
C LYS A 385 30.66 -12.52 -7.41
N ASN A 386 30.79 -11.43 -8.16
CA ASN A 386 31.79 -10.41 -7.92
C ASN A 386 31.59 -9.67 -6.59
N PHE A 387 30.36 -9.54 -6.10
CA PHE A 387 30.10 -8.97 -4.78
C PHE A 387 30.50 -9.93 -3.66
N CYS A 388 30.14 -11.22 -3.77
CA CYS A 388 30.44 -12.25 -2.77
C CYS A 388 31.96 -12.46 -2.55
N SER A 389 32.77 -12.31 -3.60
CA SER A 389 34.22 -12.49 -3.52
C SER A 389 34.98 -11.32 -2.88
N ARG A 390 34.32 -10.15 -2.67
CA ARG A 390 34.98 -8.99 -2.06
C ARG A 390 35.31 -9.24 -0.59
N PRO A 391 36.48 -8.81 -0.09
CA PRO A 391 36.81 -8.88 1.32
C PRO A 391 35.87 -8.02 2.17
N TRP A 392 35.48 -8.51 3.35
CA TRP A 392 34.60 -7.80 4.27
C TRP A 392 35.13 -6.41 4.67
N LYS A 393 36.46 -6.29 4.83
CA LYS A 393 37.12 -5.01 5.14
C LYS A 393 36.86 -3.97 4.06
N GLU A 394 36.91 -4.35 2.78
CA GLU A 394 36.64 -3.46 1.66
C GLU A 394 35.18 -3.00 1.65
N LEU A 395 34.25 -3.92 1.87
CA LEU A 395 32.83 -3.59 1.92
C LEU A 395 32.51 -2.59 3.02
N LYS A 396 33.10 -2.75 4.22
CA LYS A 396 32.93 -1.78 5.32
C LYS A 396 33.48 -0.39 4.99
N MET A 397 34.57 -0.30 4.21
CA MET A 397 35.14 0.99 3.80
C MET A 397 34.26 1.67 2.74
N ASN A 398 33.77 0.89 1.76
CA ASN A 398 33.02 1.43 0.62
C ASN A 398 31.53 1.69 0.95
N PHE A 399 30.98 0.97 1.93
CA PHE A 399 29.55 1.01 2.29
C PHE A 399 29.32 1.24 3.79
N GLY A 400 30.20 2.00 4.45
CA GLY A 400 30.15 2.22 5.90
C GLY A 400 28.85 2.82 6.45
N ASP A 401 28.09 3.52 5.61
CA ASP A 401 26.78 4.10 5.96
C ASP A 401 25.65 3.05 6.00
N VAL A 402 25.85 1.89 5.37
CA VAL A 402 24.89 0.79 5.39
C VAL A 402 25.03 0.02 6.69
N LYS A 403 23.93 -0.16 7.42
CA LYS A 403 23.94 -0.94 8.66
C LYS A 403 24.50 -2.34 8.39
N GLU A 404 25.47 -2.74 9.20
CA GLU A 404 26.21 -4.01 9.07
C GLU A 404 25.28 -5.22 8.91
N LYS A 405 24.16 -5.27 9.67
CA LYS A 405 23.14 -6.32 9.55
C LYS A 405 22.68 -6.54 8.09
N TYR A 406 22.47 -5.47 7.32
CA TYR A 406 22.06 -5.61 5.92
C TYR A 406 23.26 -5.90 5.02
N LEU A 407 24.37 -5.17 5.23
CA LEU A 407 25.56 -5.28 4.39
C LEU A 407 26.14 -6.71 4.37
N SER A 408 26.17 -7.38 5.53
CA SER A 408 26.68 -8.74 5.67
C SER A 408 25.82 -9.80 4.97
N GLU A 409 24.55 -9.49 4.68
CA GLU A 409 23.58 -10.45 4.15
C GLU A 409 23.39 -10.34 2.64
N TYR A 410 23.98 -9.36 1.94
CA TYR A 410 23.72 -9.16 0.50
C TYR A 410 24.28 -10.26 -0.39
N CYS A 411 25.41 -10.89 -0.04
CA CYS A 411 25.91 -12.05 -0.78
C CYS A 411 24.89 -13.20 -0.71
N PHE A 412 24.53 -13.64 0.51
CA PHE A 412 23.47 -14.62 0.72
C PHE A 412 22.16 -14.23 0.02
N SER A 413 21.67 -13.00 0.23
CA SER A 413 20.35 -12.57 -0.25
C SER A 413 20.29 -12.50 -1.77
N GLY A 414 21.35 -12.03 -2.43
CA GLY A 414 21.48 -12.02 -3.88
C GLY A 414 21.45 -13.44 -4.44
N THR A 415 22.30 -14.32 -3.89
CA THR A 415 22.34 -15.74 -4.27
C THR A 415 21.01 -16.46 -4.00
N TYR A 416 20.34 -16.15 -2.89
CA TYR A 416 19.04 -16.70 -2.53
C TYR A 416 17.96 -16.31 -3.54
N ILE A 417 17.90 -15.04 -3.92
CA ILE A 417 16.91 -14.54 -4.88
C ILE A 417 17.07 -15.23 -6.23
N ILE A 418 18.28 -15.30 -6.78
CA ILE A 418 18.49 -15.93 -8.08
C ILE A 418 18.15 -17.43 -8.02
N SER A 419 18.56 -18.15 -6.97
CA SER A 419 18.24 -19.57 -6.82
C SER A 419 16.75 -19.81 -6.66
N LEU A 420 16.03 -18.96 -5.92
CA LEU A 420 14.58 -19.04 -5.78
C LEU A 420 13.88 -18.80 -7.12
N LEU A 421 14.30 -17.79 -7.89
CA LEU A 421 13.70 -17.50 -9.20
C LEU A 421 13.99 -18.62 -10.21
N GLN A 422 15.23 -19.12 -10.26
CA GLN A 422 15.67 -20.16 -11.20
C GLN A 422 15.14 -21.56 -10.84
N GLU A 423 15.49 -22.06 -9.66
CA GLU A 423 15.21 -23.44 -9.25
C GLU A 423 13.85 -23.58 -8.57
N GLY A 424 13.41 -22.53 -7.89
CA GLY A 424 12.14 -22.54 -7.17
C GLY A 424 10.95 -22.22 -8.05
N TYR A 425 11.01 -21.11 -8.79
CA TYR A 425 9.90 -20.63 -9.63
C TYR A 425 10.07 -20.96 -11.11
N HIS A 426 11.20 -21.56 -11.51
CA HIS A 426 11.45 -22.00 -12.89
C HIS A 426 11.46 -20.86 -13.91
N PHE A 427 11.97 -19.69 -13.53
CA PHE A 427 12.32 -18.63 -14.49
C PHE A 427 13.59 -19.03 -15.25
N THR A 428 13.45 -19.23 -16.56
CA THR A 428 14.49 -19.62 -17.50
C THR A 428 15.18 -18.39 -18.09
N PRO A 429 16.34 -18.53 -18.75
CA PRO A 429 16.98 -17.42 -19.47
C PRO A 429 16.02 -16.68 -20.43
N ASP A 430 15.11 -17.40 -21.08
CA ASP A 430 14.18 -16.84 -22.08
C ASP A 430 13.11 -15.93 -21.48
N ASN A 431 12.59 -16.28 -20.29
CA ASN A 431 11.54 -15.53 -19.60
C ASN A 431 12.09 -14.63 -18.47
N TRP A 432 13.40 -14.65 -18.20
CA TRP A 432 14.00 -13.84 -17.13
C TRP A 432 13.72 -12.34 -17.29
N LYS A 433 13.74 -11.85 -18.53
CA LYS A 433 13.46 -10.45 -18.89
C LYS A 433 12.03 -10.00 -18.58
N THR A 434 11.12 -10.92 -18.21
CA THR A 434 9.76 -10.56 -17.82
C THR A 434 9.65 -10.14 -16.35
N ILE A 435 10.72 -10.29 -15.56
CA ILE A 435 10.78 -9.85 -14.17
C ILE A 435 11.25 -8.39 -14.11
N HIS A 436 10.46 -7.56 -13.44
CA HIS A 436 10.72 -6.15 -13.22
C HIS A 436 10.85 -5.90 -11.72
N PHE A 437 12.01 -5.46 -11.26
CA PHE A 437 12.23 -5.16 -9.85
C PHE A 437 11.67 -3.77 -9.50
N MET A 438 10.64 -3.71 -8.66
CA MET A 438 9.86 -2.50 -8.41
C MET A 438 9.90 -2.12 -6.92
N GLY A 439 10.33 -0.89 -6.63
CA GLY A 439 10.31 -0.34 -5.27
C GLY A 439 9.07 0.50 -5.02
N GLN A 440 8.93 1.55 -5.83
CA GLN A 440 7.78 2.45 -5.84
C GLN A 440 7.25 2.57 -7.26
N ILE A 441 5.94 2.69 -7.40
CA ILE A 441 5.27 3.00 -8.66
C ILE A 441 4.42 4.24 -8.39
N ARG A 442 4.69 5.34 -9.10
CA ARG A 442 4.01 6.64 -8.89
C ARG A 442 4.11 7.12 -7.44
N ASP A 443 5.33 7.09 -6.89
CA ASP A 443 5.65 7.50 -5.51
C ASP A 443 4.87 6.74 -4.41
N THR A 444 4.29 5.59 -4.76
CA THR A 444 3.60 4.70 -3.82
C THR A 444 4.38 3.40 -3.68
N ASP A 445 4.60 2.96 -2.44
CA ASP A 445 5.31 1.71 -2.16
C ASP A 445 4.51 0.51 -2.66
N VAL A 446 5.22 -0.43 -3.27
CA VAL A 446 4.61 -1.69 -3.72
C VAL A 446 4.60 -2.67 -2.55
N GLY A 447 3.39 -3.04 -2.11
CA GLY A 447 3.14 -3.97 -1.02
C GLY A 447 1.68 -4.39 -0.97
N TRP A 448 1.31 -5.28 -0.05
CA TRP A 448 -0.05 -5.83 0.01
C TRP A 448 -1.10 -4.83 0.57
N THR A 449 -0.68 -3.80 1.29
CA THR A 449 -1.58 -2.90 2.04
C THR A 449 -2.53 -2.09 1.15
N LEU A 450 -2.07 -1.58 0.00
CA LEU A 450 -2.92 -0.84 -0.93
C LEU A 450 -3.99 -1.75 -1.57
N GLY A 451 -3.61 -2.95 -2.01
CA GLY A 451 -4.53 -3.95 -2.53
C GLY A 451 -5.56 -4.41 -1.50
N TYR A 452 -5.15 -4.52 -0.24
CA TYR A 452 -6.06 -4.77 0.87
C TYR A 452 -7.08 -3.62 1.01
N MET A 453 -6.60 -2.37 1.03
CA MET A 453 -7.47 -1.20 1.10
C MET A 453 -8.42 -1.11 -0.10
N LEU A 454 -7.95 -1.37 -1.32
CA LEU A 454 -8.77 -1.41 -2.53
C LEU A 454 -9.89 -2.45 -2.43
N ASN A 455 -9.57 -3.67 -2.00
CA ASN A 455 -10.58 -4.70 -1.80
C ASN A 455 -11.61 -4.28 -0.73
N LEU A 456 -11.17 -3.64 0.35
CA LEU A 456 -12.07 -3.10 1.37
C LEU A 456 -12.95 -1.96 0.84
N THR A 457 -12.47 -1.15 -0.10
CA THR A 457 -13.32 -0.11 -0.70
C THR A 457 -14.54 -0.68 -1.41
N ASN A 458 -14.49 -1.92 -1.93
CA ASN A 458 -15.68 -2.59 -2.48
C ASN A 458 -16.76 -2.89 -1.42
N MET A 459 -16.37 -2.97 -0.14
CA MET A 459 -17.29 -3.24 0.97
C MET A 459 -17.89 -1.97 1.57
N ILE A 460 -17.32 -0.81 1.24
CA ILE A 460 -17.84 0.49 1.64
C ILE A 460 -18.88 0.89 0.57
N PRO A 461 -20.05 1.47 0.88
CA PRO A 461 -20.96 2.01 -0.13
C PRO A 461 -20.33 3.20 -0.88
N ALA A 462 -20.68 3.41 -2.15
CA ALA A 462 -20.31 4.64 -2.85
C ALA A 462 -21.19 5.80 -2.37
N GLU A 463 -20.60 6.97 -2.10
CA GLU A 463 -21.37 8.17 -1.78
C GLU A 463 -21.75 8.91 -3.07
N GLN A 464 -22.91 9.59 -3.05
CA GLN A 464 -23.28 10.44 -4.16
C GLN A 464 -22.39 11.69 -4.19
N PRO A 465 -22.12 12.25 -5.39
CA PRO A 465 -21.40 13.51 -5.48
C PRO A 465 -22.12 14.58 -4.67
N MET A 466 -21.36 15.37 -3.90
CA MET A 466 -21.96 16.51 -3.21
C MET A 466 -22.62 17.43 -4.22
N SER A 467 -23.88 17.76 -3.99
CA SER A 467 -24.63 18.70 -4.81
C SER A 467 -24.43 20.11 -4.28
N THR A 468 -24.50 21.07 -5.20
CA THR A 468 -24.59 22.49 -4.82
C THR A 468 -25.87 22.73 -4.00
N PRO A 469 -25.86 23.68 -3.06
CA PRO A 469 -26.95 23.87 -2.10
C PRO A 469 -28.29 24.19 -2.77
N LEU A 470 -28.28 24.79 -3.97
CA LEU A 470 -29.48 25.04 -4.77
C LEU A 470 -29.49 24.17 -6.04
N PRO A 471 -30.62 23.52 -6.35
CA PRO A 471 -30.84 22.92 -7.66
C PRO A 471 -30.61 23.95 -8.77
N TYR A 472 -30.06 23.53 -9.91
CA TYR A 472 -29.74 24.43 -11.02
C TYR A 472 -30.93 25.31 -11.44
N SER A 473 -32.13 24.73 -11.50
CA SER A 473 -33.37 25.47 -11.80
C SER A 473 -33.70 26.55 -10.78
N THR A 474 -33.47 26.28 -9.49
CA THR A 474 -33.71 27.22 -8.39
C THR A 474 -32.68 28.34 -8.40
N TYR A 475 -31.42 28.02 -8.62
CA TYR A 475 -30.35 29.01 -8.77
C TYR A 475 -30.64 29.97 -9.93
N VAL A 476 -30.95 29.44 -11.12
CA VAL A 476 -31.29 30.26 -12.30
C VAL A 476 -32.52 31.12 -12.03
N PHE A 477 -33.57 30.54 -11.44
CA PHE A 477 -34.78 31.29 -11.09
C PHE A 477 -34.49 32.46 -10.14
N LEU A 478 -33.74 32.23 -9.06
CA LEU A 478 -33.39 33.27 -8.10
C LEU A 478 -32.52 34.36 -8.71
N MET A 479 -31.53 33.99 -9.54
CA MET A 479 -30.69 34.96 -10.25
C MET A 479 -31.50 35.84 -11.20
N VAL A 480 -32.44 35.25 -11.96
CA VAL A 480 -33.33 35.99 -12.86
C VAL A 480 -34.29 36.88 -12.06
N LEU A 481 -34.92 36.35 -11.01
CA LEU A 481 -35.88 37.07 -10.18
C LEU A 481 -35.25 38.32 -9.56
N PHE A 482 -34.11 38.19 -8.89
CA PHE A 482 -33.46 39.35 -8.25
C PHE A 482 -32.90 40.35 -9.27
N SER A 483 -32.47 39.87 -10.46
CA SER A 483 -32.07 40.76 -11.55
C SER A 483 -33.25 41.56 -12.11
N LEU A 484 -34.42 40.93 -12.28
CA LEU A 484 -35.64 41.62 -12.73
C LEU A 484 -36.14 42.63 -11.69
N ILE A 485 -36.08 42.29 -10.40
CA ILE A 485 -36.40 43.22 -9.31
C ILE A 485 -35.46 44.44 -9.36
N LEU A 486 -34.15 44.22 -9.55
CA LEU A 486 -33.17 45.29 -9.64
C LEU A 486 -33.45 46.21 -10.85
N ILE A 487 -33.75 45.63 -12.02
CA ILE A 487 -34.12 46.38 -13.22
C ILE A 487 -35.40 47.18 -12.99
N ALA A 488 -36.43 46.57 -12.40
CA ALA A 488 -37.69 47.24 -12.10
C ALA A 488 -37.49 48.41 -11.13
N VAL A 489 -36.69 48.24 -10.07
CA VAL A 489 -36.37 49.31 -9.11
C VAL A 489 -35.63 50.47 -9.79
N VAL A 490 -34.67 50.17 -10.67
CA VAL A 490 -33.95 51.20 -11.44
C VAL A 490 -34.88 51.93 -12.41
N LEU A 491 -35.72 51.21 -13.16
CA LEU A 491 -36.69 51.81 -14.09
C LEU A 491 -37.71 52.68 -13.37
N ILE A 492 -38.27 52.21 -12.25
CA ILE A 492 -39.21 52.98 -11.43
C ILE A 492 -38.51 54.22 -10.88
N GLY A 493 -37.27 54.09 -10.38
CA GLY A 493 -36.44 55.22 -9.97
C GLY A 493 -36.27 56.24 -11.10
N LEU A 494 -35.83 55.80 -12.28
CA LEU A 494 -35.65 56.67 -13.45
C LEU A 494 -36.94 57.37 -13.88
N ILE A 495 -38.08 56.69 -13.86
CA ILE A 495 -39.40 57.27 -14.17
C ILE A 495 -39.75 58.36 -13.16
N ILE A 496 -39.53 58.12 -11.86
CA ILE A 496 -39.79 59.10 -10.79
C ILE A 496 -38.87 60.32 -10.93
N PHE A 497 -37.60 60.12 -11.30
CA PHE A 497 -36.63 61.19 -11.52
C PHE A 497 -36.91 62.00 -12.81
N HIS A 498 -37.34 61.36 -13.91
CA HIS A 498 -37.61 62.04 -15.19
C HIS A 498 -39.00 62.66 -15.29
N LYS A 499 -40.00 62.18 -14.54
CA LYS A 499 -41.37 62.73 -14.53
C LYS A 499 -41.87 62.95 -13.10
N PRO A 500 -41.42 63.98 -12.39
CA PRO A 500 -41.91 64.31 -11.04
C PRO A 500 -43.43 64.62 -11.00
N SER A 501 -44.06 64.89 -12.14
CA SER A 501 -45.46 65.33 -12.27
C SER A 501 -46.46 64.26 -12.73
N CYS A 502 -46.04 63.05 -13.13
CA CYS A 502 -46.97 62.04 -13.71
C CYS A 502 -47.67 61.14 -12.70
N PHE A 503 -47.16 60.98 -11.48
CA PHE A 503 -47.79 60.13 -10.45
C PHE A 503 -48.84 60.87 -9.60
N TRP A 504 -49.07 62.15 -9.86
CA TRP A 504 -49.79 63.05 -8.95
C TRP A 504 -51.05 63.68 -9.54
N LYS A 505 -51.55 63.18 -10.67
CA LYS A 505 -52.77 63.71 -11.29
C LYS A 505 -54.04 62.88 -11.11
N ASP A 506 -53.95 61.60 -10.72
CA ASP A 506 -55.12 60.70 -10.64
C ASP A 506 -55.28 59.95 -9.30
N MET A 507 -54.88 60.55 -8.17
CA MET A 507 -55.35 60.11 -6.86
C MET A 507 -56.19 61.22 -6.22
N VAL A 508 -57.45 61.33 -6.68
CA VAL A 508 -58.58 61.94 -5.97
C VAL A 508 -59.68 60.90 -5.89
#